data_AF-A0A955QXG8-F1
#
_entry.id   AF-A0A955QXG8-F1
#
_cell.length_a   1.000
_cell.length_b   1.000
_cell.length_c   1.000
_cell.angle_alpha   90.00
_cell.angle_beta   90.00
_cell.angle_gamma   90.00
#
_symmetry.space_group_name_H-M   'P 1'
#
loop_
_entity.id
_entity.type
_entity.pdbx_description
1 polymer ?
#
loop_
_entity_poly.entity_id
_entity_poly.type
_entity_poly.pdbx_seq_one_letter_code
_entity_poly.pdbx_strand_id
1 'polypeptide(L)'
;CEGPICALAPVVGGVGMFLPDFLGVWLDAFQSHPGTFSFLLSLLAILLAIGGRLQIRIVDEMRKIWTLIIGNPGSPTTIQPPPSDVLFRFRTHPLYQGCFKLMKRVVLPTVIGVLAALALLEGLSQGLFSMMSSAGLVCSGTNPKPQLDILEKGHFPINSLCWASNAMLKEGKRYQITLTIDGKDKWHDGNVPLIGVGGFKWEKMTLPMYSALLIRRHVSKPWFKPIARIGEMGSDEYPLNPSDQSIPGPKTDTLLVAEITARRDGELFLFVNDAVLPVPRSWQMFYDNNKGTALVTVHPLTEEIY
;
A
#
# COMPACT_ATOMS: atom_id res chain seq x y z
N CYS A 1 -8.74 3.93 21.62
CA CYS A 1 -9.97 4.56 21.10
C CYS A 1 -10.38 5.65 22.07
N GLU A 2 -11.00 6.73 21.59
CA GLU A 2 -11.53 7.80 22.43
C GLU A 2 -13.05 7.92 22.26
N GLY A 3 -13.79 8.08 23.37
CA GLY A 3 -15.23 8.34 23.38
C GLY A 3 -16.14 7.16 23.77
N PRO A 4 -17.45 7.40 23.96
CA PRO A 4 -18.40 6.43 24.55
C PRO A 4 -18.70 5.21 23.68
N ILE A 5 -18.38 5.26 22.38
CA ILE A 5 -18.65 4.20 21.40
C ILE A 5 -17.51 3.14 21.38
N CYS A 6 -16.46 3.37 22.17
CA CYS A 6 -15.32 2.46 22.34
C CYS A 6 -15.68 1.01 22.71
N ALA A 7 -16.83 0.79 23.37
CA ALA A 7 -17.28 -0.55 23.76
C ALA A 7 -17.47 -1.51 22.57
N LEU A 8 -17.67 -0.99 21.36
CA LEU A 8 -17.84 -1.79 20.14
C LEU A 8 -16.51 -2.13 19.44
N ALA A 9 -15.39 -1.52 19.82
CA ALA A 9 -14.11 -1.71 19.18
C ALA A 9 -13.61 -3.18 19.18
N PRO A 10 -13.76 -3.99 20.26
CA PRO A 10 -13.35 -5.39 20.26
C PRO A 10 -14.16 -6.25 19.29
N VAL A 11 -15.46 -5.99 19.17
CA VAL A 11 -16.37 -6.72 18.27
C VAL A 11 -16.02 -6.42 16.81
N VAL A 12 -15.79 -5.15 16.48
CA VAL A 12 -15.38 -4.72 15.14
C VAL A 12 -13.98 -5.24 14.79
N GLY A 13 -13.06 -5.30 15.78
CA GLY A 13 -11.76 -5.94 15.61
C GLY A 13 -11.85 -7.44 15.27
N GLY A 14 -12.80 -8.16 15.88
CA GLY A 14 -13.05 -9.57 15.55
C GLY A 14 -13.58 -9.80 14.14
N VAL A 15 -14.42 -8.89 13.63
CA VAL A 15 -14.89 -8.93 12.22
C VAL A 15 -13.74 -8.66 11.24
N GLY A 16 -12.75 -7.86 11.65
CA GLY A 16 -11.54 -7.60 10.85
C GLY A 16 -10.79 -8.85 10.41
N MET A 17 -10.91 -9.97 11.15
CA MET A 17 -10.29 -11.26 10.80
C MET A 17 -10.84 -11.87 9.50
N PHE A 18 -12.05 -11.50 9.09
CA PHE A 18 -12.73 -12.04 7.90
C PHE A 18 -12.82 -11.04 6.75
N LEU A 19 -12.27 -9.84 6.93
CA LEU A 19 -12.33 -8.77 5.94
C LEU A 19 -11.02 -8.70 5.13
N PRO A 20 -11.08 -8.39 3.83
CA PRO A 20 -9.89 -8.17 3.02
C PRO A 20 -9.03 -7.02 3.56
N ASP A 21 -7.70 -7.13 3.43
CA ASP A 21 -6.71 -6.17 3.95
C ASP A 21 -6.98 -4.69 3.57
N PHE A 22 -7.59 -4.42 2.40
CA PHE A 22 -7.90 -3.06 1.98
C PHE A 22 -8.91 -2.35 2.89
N LEU A 23 -9.74 -3.11 3.62
CA LEU A 23 -10.68 -2.58 4.61
C LEU A 23 -10.01 -2.23 5.94
N GLY A 24 -8.77 -2.67 6.17
CA GLY A 24 -8.01 -2.39 7.39
C GLY A 24 -7.92 -0.89 7.68
N VAL A 25 -7.76 -0.05 6.65
CA VAL A 25 -7.70 1.42 6.82
C VAL A 25 -8.98 1.98 7.45
N TRP A 26 -10.14 1.45 7.06
CA TRP A 26 -11.43 1.90 7.59
C TRP A 26 -11.68 1.36 9.00
N LEU A 27 -11.25 0.13 9.27
CA LEU A 27 -11.31 -0.48 10.60
C LEU A 27 -10.41 0.28 11.59
N ASP A 28 -9.16 0.57 11.21
CA ASP A 28 -8.21 1.35 11.99
C ASP A 28 -8.74 2.76 12.26
N ALA A 29 -9.38 3.39 11.26
CA ALA A 29 -10.03 4.69 11.42
C ALA A 29 -11.20 4.65 12.42
N PHE A 30 -12.05 3.61 12.37
CA PHE A 30 -13.13 3.43 13.34
C PHE A 30 -12.60 3.13 14.74
N GLN A 31 -11.59 2.26 14.87
CA GLN A 31 -11.01 1.89 16.17
C GLN A 31 -10.28 3.06 16.83
N SER A 32 -9.61 3.91 16.04
CA SER A 32 -8.93 5.09 16.55
C SER A 32 -9.91 6.21 16.93
N HIS A 33 -10.87 6.54 16.05
CA HIS A 33 -11.78 7.69 16.19
C HIS A 33 -13.25 7.33 15.90
N PRO A 34 -13.90 6.49 16.74
CA PRO A 34 -15.22 5.94 16.43
C PRO A 34 -16.32 6.99 16.30
N GLY A 35 -16.26 8.06 17.10
CA GLY A 35 -17.22 9.17 17.04
C GLY A 35 -17.18 9.93 15.72
N THR A 36 -16.00 10.39 15.31
CA THR A 36 -15.78 11.13 14.06
C THR A 36 -16.12 10.27 12.85
N PHE A 37 -15.67 9.01 12.85
CA PHE A 37 -15.99 8.07 11.78
C PHE A 37 -17.51 7.88 11.64
N SER A 38 -18.21 7.61 12.74
CA SER A 38 -19.66 7.39 12.74
C SER A 38 -20.43 8.64 12.31
N PHE A 39 -19.98 9.82 12.72
CA PHE A 39 -20.56 11.08 12.29
C PHE A 39 -20.43 11.28 10.78
N LEU A 40 -19.21 11.11 10.23
CA LEU A 40 -18.98 11.27 8.79
C LEU A 40 -19.74 10.23 7.96
N LEU A 41 -19.78 8.98 8.43
CA LEU A 41 -20.54 7.90 7.78
C LEU A 41 -22.04 8.21 7.78
N SER A 42 -22.57 8.68 8.91
CA SER A 42 -23.98 9.06 9.03
C SER A 42 -24.30 10.26 8.15
N LEU A 43 -23.43 11.28 8.13
CA LEU A 43 -23.57 12.45 7.26
C LEU A 43 -23.59 12.02 5.79
N LEU A 44 -22.67 11.14 5.37
CA LEU A 44 -22.65 10.60 4.02
C LEU A 44 -23.95 9.86 3.68
N ALA A 45 -24.42 8.97 4.58
CA ALA A 45 -25.65 8.23 4.38
C ALA A 45 -26.88 9.15 4.25
N ILE A 46 -26.96 10.20 5.08
CA ILE A 46 -28.01 11.21 5.02
C ILE A 46 -27.95 11.97 3.68
N LEU A 47 -26.77 12.42 3.26
CA LEU A 47 -26.59 13.13 1.99
C LEU A 47 -26.98 12.25 0.79
N LEU A 48 -26.61 10.96 0.80
CA LEU A 48 -27.02 10.00 -0.23
C LEU A 48 -28.54 9.77 -0.22
N ALA A 49 -29.16 9.64 0.94
CA ALA A 49 -30.61 9.48 1.05
C ALA A 49 -31.36 10.73 0.56
N ILE A 50 -30.88 11.93 0.91
CA ILE A 50 -31.43 13.20 0.40
C ILE A 50 -31.26 13.28 -1.11
N GLY A 51 -30.06 12.96 -1.63
CA GLY A 51 -29.79 12.92 -3.07
C GLY A 51 -30.72 11.97 -3.82
N GLY A 52 -30.91 10.76 -3.30
CA GLY A 52 -31.83 9.77 -3.87
C GLY A 52 -33.29 10.26 -3.87
N ARG A 53 -33.76 10.86 -2.78
CA ARG A 53 -35.11 11.45 -2.71
C ARG A 53 -35.30 12.59 -3.70
N LEU A 54 -34.31 13.47 -3.83
CA LEU A 54 -34.34 14.57 -4.81
C LEU A 54 -34.35 14.03 -6.24
N GLN A 55 -33.56 13.01 -6.53
CA GLN A 55 -33.53 12.36 -7.84
C GLN A 55 -34.91 11.77 -8.18
N ILE A 56 -35.53 11.03 -7.26
CA ILE A 56 -36.87 10.46 -7.47
C ILE A 56 -37.89 11.57 -7.76
N ARG A 57 -37.91 12.64 -6.94
CA ARG A 57 -38.82 13.77 -7.15
C ARG A 57 -38.64 14.43 -8.52
N ILE A 58 -37.39 14.67 -8.93
CA ILE A 58 -37.10 15.27 -10.24
C ILE A 58 -37.62 14.36 -11.36
N VAL A 59 -37.38 13.05 -11.27
CA VAL A 59 -37.84 12.07 -12.26
C VAL A 59 -39.36 12.02 -12.31
N ASP A 60 -40.05 12.03 -11.18
CA ASP A 60 -41.52 11.99 -11.10
C ASP A 60 -42.16 13.25 -11.69
N GLU A 61 -41.64 14.43 -11.37
CA GLU A 61 -42.13 15.70 -11.94
C GLU A 61 -41.88 15.77 -13.45
N MET A 62 -40.69 15.38 -13.90
CA MET A 62 -40.41 15.30 -15.34
C MET A 62 -41.32 14.29 -16.03
N ARG A 63 -41.57 13.12 -15.42
CA ARG A 63 -42.44 12.07 -15.99
C ARG A 63 -43.85 12.59 -16.24
N LYS A 64 -44.46 13.33 -15.30
CA LYS A 64 -45.79 13.93 -15.48
C LYS A 64 -45.85 14.79 -16.74
N ILE A 65 -44.87 15.68 -16.91
CA ILE A 65 -44.77 16.57 -18.08
C ILE A 65 -44.62 15.75 -19.36
N TRP A 66 -43.69 14.79 -19.38
CA TRP A 66 -43.46 13.95 -20.57
C TRP A 66 -44.66 13.08 -20.93
N THR A 67 -45.38 12.52 -19.96
CA THR A 67 -46.56 11.68 -20.23
C THR A 67 -47.68 12.46 -20.92
N LEU A 68 -47.86 13.75 -20.58
CA LEU A 68 -48.84 14.62 -21.23
C LEU A 68 -48.50 14.88 -22.70
N ILE A 69 -47.21 15.13 -22.98
CA ILE A 69 -46.71 15.41 -24.34
C ILE A 69 -46.77 14.16 -25.21
N ILE A 70 -46.33 13.00 -24.68
CA ILE A 70 -46.33 11.73 -25.41
C ILE A 70 -47.76 11.26 -25.71
N GLY A 71 -48.71 11.46 -24.78
CA GLY A 71 -50.10 11.06 -24.95
C GLY A 71 -50.91 11.91 -25.94
N ASN A 72 -50.43 13.12 -26.27
CA ASN A 72 -51.14 14.06 -27.16
C ASN A 72 -50.19 14.63 -28.23
N PRO A 73 -49.69 13.79 -29.15
CA PRO A 73 -48.76 14.24 -30.17
C PRO A 73 -49.41 15.28 -31.09
N GLY A 74 -48.68 16.37 -31.38
CA GLY A 74 -49.14 17.45 -32.26
C GLY A 74 -50.06 18.49 -31.61
N SER A 75 -50.41 18.34 -30.32
CA SER A 75 -51.13 19.39 -29.61
C SER A 75 -50.24 20.63 -29.40
N PRO A 76 -50.71 21.85 -29.76
CA PRO A 76 -49.95 23.06 -29.58
C PRO A 76 -49.69 23.28 -28.08
N THR A 77 -48.43 23.21 -27.67
CA THR A 77 -48.03 23.42 -26.28
C THR A 77 -47.43 24.81 -26.13
N THR A 78 -47.87 25.57 -25.12
CA THR A 78 -47.27 26.87 -24.81
C THR A 78 -45.86 26.66 -24.25
N ILE A 79 -44.84 27.13 -24.97
CA ILE A 79 -43.45 27.08 -24.52
C ILE A 79 -43.30 28.06 -23.36
N GLN A 80 -43.09 27.55 -22.15
CA GLN A 80 -42.79 28.42 -21.01
C GLN A 80 -41.41 29.07 -21.20
N PRO A 81 -41.26 30.36 -20.86
CA PRO A 81 -39.96 31.00 -20.87
C PRO A 81 -39.02 30.31 -19.86
N PRO A 82 -37.70 30.36 -20.10
CA PRO A 82 -36.74 29.80 -19.16
C PRO A 82 -36.89 30.44 -17.76
N PRO A 83 -36.68 29.68 -16.68
CA PRO A 83 -36.68 30.23 -15.33
C PRO A 83 -35.70 31.39 -15.19
N SER A 84 -36.03 32.38 -14.34
CA SER A 84 -35.19 33.56 -14.13
C SER A 84 -34.48 33.60 -12.77
N ASP A 85 -34.57 32.51 -12.01
CA ASP A 85 -34.06 32.39 -10.66
C ASP A 85 -32.52 32.36 -10.61
N VAL A 86 -31.98 32.59 -9.41
CA VAL A 86 -30.53 32.69 -9.18
C VAL A 86 -29.81 31.39 -9.58
N LEU A 87 -30.41 30.23 -9.31
CA LEU A 87 -29.81 28.95 -9.64
C LEU A 87 -29.77 28.75 -11.16
N PHE A 88 -30.83 29.09 -11.88
CA PHE A 88 -30.82 29.08 -13.34
C PHE A 88 -29.70 29.97 -13.88
N ARG A 89 -29.62 31.24 -13.45
CA ARG A 89 -28.57 32.19 -13.89
C ARG A 89 -27.16 31.67 -13.63
N PHE A 90 -26.92 31.06 -12.47
CA PHE A 90 -25.64 30.46 -12.12
C PHE A 90 -25.30 29.28 -13.03
N ARG A 91 -26.24 28.35 -13.24
CA ARG A 91 -26.02 27.14 -14.07
C ARG A 91 -25.93 27.46 -15.57
N THR A 92 -26.55 28.55 -16.02
CA THR A 92 -26.45 29.03 -17.40
C THR A 92 -25.30 30.00 -17.62
N HIS A 93 -24.60 30.43 -16.57
CA HIS A 93 -23.49 31.35 -16.70
C HIS A 93 -22.40 30.73 -17.61
N PRO A 94 -21.90 31.46 -18.63
CA PRO A 94 -20.96 30.89 -19.60
C PRO A 94 -19.66 30.41 -18.95
N LEU A 95 -19.19 31.08 -17.90
CA LEU A 95 -18.02 30.62 -17.13
C LEU A 95 -18.29 29.29 -16.41
N TYR A 96 -19.47 29.11 -15.82
CA TYR A 96 -19.83 27.87 -15.14
C TYR A 96 -19.85 26.71 -16.15
N GLN A 97 -20.59 26.89 -17.25
CA GLN A 97 -20.68 25.86 -18.29
C GLN A 97 -19.33 25.58 -18.96
N GLY A 98 -18.54 26.62 -19.21
CA GLY A 98 -17.19 26.51 -19.77
C GLY A 98 -16.26 25.72 -18.86
N CYS A 99 -16.22 26.06 -17.56
CA CYS A 99 -15.43 25.34 -16.57
C CYS A 99 -15.86 23.86 -16.46
N PHE A 100 -17.16 23.58 -16.38
CA PHE A 100 -17.65 22.20 -16.34
C PHE A 100 -17.36 21.42 -17.63
N LYS A 101 -17.44 22.07 -18.81
CA LYS A 101 -17.08 21.44 -20.09
C LYS A 101 -15.59 21.13 -20.14
N LEU A 102 -14.73 22.07 -19.74
CA LEU A 102 -13.29 21.88 -19.66
C LEU A 102 -12.93 20.75 -18.69
N MET A 103 -13.53 20.76 -17.50
CA MET A 103 -13.33 19.74 -16.48
C MET A 103 -13.72 18.35 -16.99
N LYS A 104 -14.91 18.22 -17.59
CA LYS A 104 -15.44 16.91 -18.04
C LYS A 104 -14.81 16.38 -19.32
N ARG A 105 -14.44 17.25 -20.26
CA ARG A 105 -13.96 16.84 -21.59
C ARG A 105 -12.45 16.79 -21.71
N VAL A 106 -11.73 17.56 -20.89
CA VAL A 106 -10.28 17.68 -20.99
C VAL A 106 -9.63 17.24 -19.69
N VAL A 107 -9.87 17.95 -18.58
CA VAL A 107 -9.12 17.74 -17.34
C VAL A 107 -9.30 16.33 -16.79
N LEU A 108 -10.54 15.91 -16.53
CA LEU A 108 -10.82 14.62 -15.90
C LEU A 108 -10.37 13.43 -16.78
N PRO A 109 -10.72 13.35 -18.08
CA PRO A 109 -10.24 12.27 -18.94
C PRO A 109 -8.72 12.26 -19.09
N THR A 110 -8.07 13.42 -19.16
CA THR A 110 -6.61 13.51 -19.29
C THR A 110 -5.92 13.06 -18.02
N VAL A 111 -6.34 13.57 -16.86
CA VAL A 111 -5.75 13.17 -15.56
C VAL A 111 -5.94 11.67 -15.34
N ILE A 112 -7.14 11.13 -15.53
CA ILE A 112 -7.39 9.69 -15.40
C ILE A 112 -6.58 8.89 -16.42
N GLY A 113 -6.53 9.34 -17.67
CA GLY A 113 -5.75 8.67 -18.73
C GLY A 113 -4.26 8.63 -18.43
N VAL A 114 -3.69 9.73 -17.94
CA VAL A 114 -2.28 9.82 -17.52
C VAL A 114 -2.04 8.91 -16.32
N LEU A 115 -2.88 8.95 -15.28
CA LEU A 115 -2.74 8.08 -14.11
C LEU A 115 -2.85 6.60 -14.48
N ALA A 116 -3.76 6.24 -15.39
CA ALA A 116 -3.91 4.87 -15.89
C ALA A 116 -2.68 4.44 -16.70
N ALA A 117 -2.16 5.31 -17.57
CA ALA A 117 -0.94 5.03 -18.35
C ALA A 117 0.29 4.84 -17.44
N LEU A 118 0.45 5.69 -16.42
CA LEU A 118 1.50 5.55 -15.41
C LEU A 118 1.34 4.24 -14.63
N ALA A 119 0.13 3.92 -14.16
CA ALA A 119 -0.12 2.67 -13.45
C ALA A 119 0.17 1.42 -14.29
N LEU A 120 -0.15 1.44 -15.58
CA LEU A 120 0.20 0.37 -16.51
C LEU A 120 1.72 0.25 -16.68
N LEU A 121 2.41 1.38 -16.89
CA LEU A 121 3.86 1.40 -17.06
C LEU A 121 4.58 0.89 -15.80
N GLU A 122 4.18 1.37 -14.63
CA GLU A 122 4.72 0.95 -13.34
C GLU A 122 4.42 -0.52 -13.06
N GLY A 123 3.20 -0.99 -13.34
CA GLY A 123 2.86 -2.41 -13.21
C GLY A 123 3.67 -3.33 -14.12
N LEU A 124 3.91 -2.91 -15.37
CA LEU A 124 4.80 -3.63 -16.29
C LEU A 124 6.25 -3.63 -15.79
N SER A 125 6.74 -2.49 -15.32
CA SER A 125 8.08 -2.34 -14.74
C SER A 125 8.28 -3.29 -13.56
N GLN A 126 7.32 -3.31 -12.64
CA GLN A 126 7.33 -4.18 -11.47
C GLN A 126 7.27 -5.65 -11.85
N GLY A 127 6.38 -6.02 -12.78
CA GLY A 127 6.28 -7.39 -13.30
C GLY A 127 7.59 -7.88 -13.93
N LEU A 128 8.23 -7.05 -14.76
CA LEU A 128 9.52 -7.36 -15.37
C LEU A 128 10.62 -7.56 -14.31
N PHE A 129 10.69 -6.69 -13.30
CA PHE A 129 11.65 -6.86 -12.21
C PHE A 129 11.41 -8.16 -11.44
N SER A 130 10.15 -8.48 -11.11
CA SER A 130 9.79 -9.74 -10.43
C SER A 130 10.19 -10.97 -11.26
N MET A 131 10.03 -10.92 -12.58
CA MET A 131 10.48 -11.99 -13.49
C MET A 131 12.01 -12.13 -13.48
N MET A 132 12.76 -11.02 -13.61
CA MET A 132 14.22 -11.01 -13.55
C MET A 132 14.74 -11.55 -12.22
N SER A 133 14.14 -11.11 -11.12
CA SER A 133 14.46 -11.57 -9.77
C SER A 133 14.20 -13.07 -9.62
N SER A 134 13.07 -13.57 -10.11
CA SER A 134 12.74 -14.99 -10.05
C SER A 134 13.66 -15.85 -10.93
N ALA A 135 14.15 -15.32 -12.05
CA ALA A 135 15.11 -15.99 -12.92
C ALA A 135 16.55 -16.02 -12.36
N GLY A 136 16.81 -15.38 -11.21
CA GLY A 136 18.15 -15.32 -10.61
C GLY A 136 19.07 -14.26 -11.23
N LEU A 137 18.52 -13.27 -11.93
CA LEU A 137 19.31 -12.16 -12.50
C LEU A 137 19.60 -11.04 -11.51
N VAL A 138 19.00 -11.09 -10.30
CA VAL A 138 19.10 -10.05 -9.28
C VAL A 138 19.92 -10.50 -8.08
N CYS A 139 19.71 -11.73 -7.61
CA CYS A 139 20.41 -12.29 -6.47
C CYS A 139 21.61 -13.11 -6.94
N SER A 140 22.77 -12.90 -6.32
CA SER A 140 23.97 -13.70 -6.56
C SER A 140 24.39 -14.33 -5.24
N GLY A 141 24.46 -15.66 -5.20
CA GLY A 141 24.84 -16.40 -4.00
C GLY A 141 26.31 -16.27 -3.65
N THR A 142 26.64 -16.62 -2.42
CA THR A 142 28.03 -16.67 -1.94
C THR A 142 28.78 -17.80 -2.64
N ASN A 143 30.03 -17.54 -3.02
CA ASN A 143 30.93 -18.52 -3.62
C ASN A 143 32.22 -18.65 -2.78
N PRO A 144 32.54 -19.82 -2.21
CA PRO A 144 31.79 -21.09 -2.28
C PRO A 144 30.44 -21.04 -1.56
N LYS A 145 29.51 -21.92 -1.96
CA LYS A 145 28.17 -21.99 -1.35
C LYS A 145 28.26 -22.27 0.16
N PRO A 146 27.45 -21.61 1.00
CA PRO A 146 27.45 -21.86 2.42
C PRO A 146 26.99 -23.28 2.75
N GLN A 147 27.50 -23.81 3.85
CA GLN A 147 27.13 -25.14 4.36
C GLN A 147 26.40 -25.05 5.71
N LEU A 148 26.65 -24.01 6.49
CA LEU A 148 26.06 -23.81 7.81
C LEU A 148 24.73 -23.09 7.69
N ASP A 149 23.77 -23.48 8.53
CA ASP A 149 22.47 -22.85 8.66
C ASP A 149 22.43 -21.80 9.79
N ILE A 150 23.62 -21.31 10.19
CA ILE A 150 23.83 -20.35 11.28
C ILE A 150 24.60 -19.14 10.75
N LEU A 151 24.19 -17.95 11.20
CA LEU A 151 24.91 -16.69 11.03
C LEU A 151 24.98 -15.97 12.38
N GLU A 152 26.17 -15.78 12.95
CA GLU A 152 26.30 -15.09 14.22
C GLU A 152 26.43 -13.57 14.08
N LYS A 153 27.08 -13.09 13.01
CA LYS A 153 27.33 -11.66 12.76
C LYS A 153 27.42 -11.36 11.28
N GLY A 154 26.28 -11.09 10.66
CA GLY A 154 26.21 -10.55 9.30
C GLY A 154 26.00 -9.05 9.30
N HIS A 155 26.71 -8.32 8.44
CA HIS A 155 26.44 -6.92 8.19
C HIS A 155 25.59 -6.80 6.93
N PHE A 156 24.31 -6.49 7.09
CA PHE A 156 23.35 -6.30 6.01
C PHE A 156 23.25 -4.81 5.65
N PRO A 157 23.88 -4.35 4.54
CA PRO A 157 23.72 -3.00 4.07
C PRO A 157 22.40 -2.87 3.30
N ILE A 158 21.56 -1.93 3.71
CA ILE A 158 20.18 -1.82 3.23
C ILE A 158 20.06 -1.32 1.77
N ASN A 159 21.15 -0.86 1.19
CA ASN A 159 21.23 -0.53 -0.24
C ASN A 159 21.43 -1.78 -1.13
N SER A 160 21.45 -2.97 -0.56
CA SER A 160 21.54 -4.22 -1.32
C SER A 160 20.18 -4.65 -1.83
N LEU A 161 20.08 -4.87 -3.16
CA LEU A 161 18.90 -5.50 -3.76
C LEU A 161 18.70 -6.94 -3.28
N CYS A 162 19.79 -7.63 -2.96
CA CYS A 162 19.79 -9.01 -2.49
C CYS A 162 21.11 -9.28 -1.75
N TRP A 163 21.15 -8.99 -0.46
CA TRP A 163 22.34 -9.26 0.35
C TRP A 163 22.41 -10.74 0.70
N ALA A 164 23.47 -11.42 0.25
CA ALA A 164 23.73 -12.82 0.54
C ALA A 164 24.23 -12.97 1.99
N SER A 165 23.53 -13.75 2.80
CA SER A 165 23.83 -13.86 4.24
C SER A 165 24.92 -14.88 4.57
N ASN A 166 25.31 -15.71 3.60
CA ASN A 166 26.19 -16.86 3.80
C ASN A 166 25.65 -17.91 4.80
N ALA A 167 24.32 -17.95 5.01
CA ALA A 167 23.63 -19.01 5.75
C ALA A 167 22.79 -19.86 4.80
N MET A 168 22.98 -21.18 4.83
CA MET A 168 22.27 -22.16 4.00
C MET A 168 21.11 -22.78 4.79
N LEU A 169 19.89 -22.34 4.49
CA LEU A 169 18.69 -22.79 5.19
C LEU A 169 18.20 -24.12 4.60
N LYS A 170 17.54 -24.92 5.44
CA LYS A 170 17.01 -26.24 5.11
C LYS A 170 15.49 -26.25 5.15
N GLU A 171 14.88 -26.84 4.13
CA GLU A 171 13.44 -27.00 4.00
C GLU A 171 12.82 -27.64 5.25
N GLY A 172 11.66 -27.14 5.65
CA GLY A 172 10.92 -27.61 6.82
C GLY A 172 11.46 -27.13 8.16
N LYS A 173 12.70 -26.62 8.24
CA LYS A 173 13.25 -26.09 9.50
C LYS A 173 12.73 -24.70 9.81
N ARG A 174 12.57 -24.42 11.11
CA ARG A 174 12.27 -23.10 11.65
C ARG A 174 13.55 -22.35 11.98
N TYR A 175 13.55 -21.05 11.69
CA TYR A 175 14.68 -20.16 11.92
C TYR A 175 14.21 -18.89 12.63
N GLN A 176 15.01 -18.44 13.58
CA GLN A 176 14.91 -17.09 14.12
C GLN A 176 15.93 -16.20 13.41
N ILE A 177 15.46 -15.07 12.89
CA ILE A 177 16.26 -14.05 12.24
C ILE A 177 16.16 -12.78 13.09
N THR A 178 17.30 -12.33 13.60
CA THR A 178 17.37 -11.10 14.40
C THR A 178 18.08 -10.01 13.60
N LEU A 179 17.46 -8.84 13.47
CA LEU A 179 18.04 -7.65 12.86
C LEU A 179 18.20 -6.57 13.93
N THR A 180 19.41 -6.03 14.05
CA THR A 180 19.73 -4.94 14.97
C THR A 180 20.36 -3.77 14.21
N ILE A 181 19.73 -2.61 14.25
CA ILE A 181 20.30 -1.36 13.74
C ILE A 181 21.23 -0.79 14.81
N ASP A 182 22.51 -0.62 14.49
CA ASP A 182 23.43 0.11 15.36
C ASP A 182 22.99 1.57 15.44
N GLY A 183 22.94 2.15 16.64
CA GLY A 183 22.53 3.54 16.87
C GLY A 183 23.38 4.57 16.11
N LYS A 184 24.57 4.19 15.62
CA LYS A 184 25.43 5.00 14.75
C LYS A 184 25.03 4.95 13.27
N ASP A 185 24.50 3.82 12.79
CA ASP A 185 24.19 3.55 11.37
C ASP A 185 22.68 3.55 11.10
N LYS A 186 22.03 4.64 11.51
CA LYS A 186 20.57 4.80 11.36
C LYS A 186 20.16 4.68 9.92
N TRP A 187 19.07 3.95 9.66
CA TRP A 187 18.57 3.78 8.30
C TRP A 187 17.94 5.07 7.79
N HIS A 188 18.18 5.35 6.51
CA HIS A 188 17.57 6.46 5.80
C HIS A 188 17.35 6.15 4.31
N ASP A 189 16.28 6.73 3.77
CA ASP A 189 15.87 6.72 2.36
C ASP A 189 16.01 8.14 1.82
N GLY A 190 17.15 8.49 1.22
CA GLY A 190 17.44 9.86 0.79
C GLY A 190 17.19 10.89 1.91
N ASN A 191 16.09 11.64 1.79
CA ASN A 191 15.69 12.69 2.73
C ASN A 191 14.73 12.24 3.85
N VAL A 192 14.41 10.94 3.95
CA VAL A 192 13.59 10.39 5.03
C VAL A 192 14.52 9.76 6.08
N PRO A 193 14.87 10.48 7.17
CA PRO A 193 15.75 9.95 8.20
C PRO A 193 14.99 9.09 9.22
N LEU A 194 15.72 8.32 10.01
CA LEU A 194 15.21 7.59 11.18
C LEU A 194 14.13 6.57 10.83
N ILE A 195 14.47 5.67 9.89
CA ILE A 195 13.63 4.53 9.55
C ILE A 195 13.99 3.36 10.48
N GLY A 196 13.00 2.77 11.13
CA GLY A 196 13.19 1.58 11.95
C GLY A 196 13.05 0.30 11.15
N VAL A 197 13.39 -0.83 11.79
CA VAL A 197 13.19 -2.19 11.24
C VAL A 197 11.73 -2.53 10.90
N GLY A 198 10.77 -1.77 11.42
CA GLY A 198 9.36 -1.89 11.06
C GLY A 198 8.99 -1.31 9.69
N GLY A 199 9.90 -0.53 9.09
CA GLY A 199 9.60 0.29 7.93
C GLY A 199 8.70 1.48 8.27
N PHE A 200 8.07 2.07 7.24
CA PHE A 200 7.13 3.18 7.41
C PHE A 200 5.98 3.12 6.39
N LYS A 201 4.87 3.79 6.71
CA LYS A 201 3.72 3.93 5.81
C LYS A 201 3.60 5.40 5.35
N TRP A 202 2.39 5.82 4.98
CA TRP A 202 2.13 7.10 4.32
C TRP A 202 2.53 8.32 5.17
N GLU A 203 2.57 8.19 6.50
CA GLU A 203 2.87 9.27 7.45
C GLU A 203 4.28 9.85 7.32
N LYS A 204 5.24 9.09 6.78
CA LYS A 204 6.62 9.54 6.54
C LYS A 204 6.97 9.68 5.05
N MET A 205 6.03 9.41 4.14
CA MET A 205 6.28 9.46 2.69
C MET A 205 6.41 10.90 2.17
N THR A 206 7.43 11.13 1.35
CA THR A 206 7.58 12.39 0.60
C THR A 206 6.74 12.38 -0.68
N LEU A 207 6.41 13.56 -1.23
CA LEU A 207 5.60 13.66 -2.46
C LEU A 207 6.13 12.79 -3.64
N PRO A 208 7.45 12.74 -3.92
CA PRO A 208 7.98 11.87 -4.98
C PRO A 208 7.79 10.37 -4.74
N MET A 209 7.64 9.92 -3.49
CA MET A 209 7.42 8.50 -3.20
C MET A 209 6.03 8.03 -3.63
N TYR A 210 5.04 8.93 -3.65
CA TYR A 210 3.69 8.60 -4.11
C TYR A 210 3.67 8.19 -5.60
N SER A 211 4.59 8.71 -6.41
CA SER A 211 4.74 8.30 -7.81
C SER A 211 5.51 6.99 -8.01
N ALA A 212 5.95 6.34 -6.94
CA ALA A 212 6.69 5.07 -7.00
C ALA A 212 5.95 3.92 -6.27
N LEU A 213 4.68 4.13 -5.90
CA LEU A 213 3.92 3.16 -5.08
C LEU A 213 3.73 1.81 -5.77
N LEU A 214 3.56 1.77 -7.09
CA LEU A 214 3.30 0.52 -7.81
C LEU A 214 4.58 -0.22 -8.23
N ILE A 215 5.74 0.48 -8.24
CA ILE A 215 7.05 -0.14 -8.45
C ILE A 215 7.74 -0.56 -7.14
N ARG A 216 7.04 -0.46 -6.01
CA ARG A 216 7.51 -1.03 -4.74
C ARG A 216 7.57 -2.55 -4.85
N ARG A 217 8.69 -3.14 -4.44
CA ARG A 217 8.93 -4.58 -4.56
C ARG A 217 7.80 -5.44 -3.98
N HIS A 218 7.27 -5.05 -2.82
CA HIS A 218 6.01 -5.56 -2.27
C HIS A 218 5.02 -4.42 -2.05
N VAL A 219 4.11 -4.25 -3.01
CA VAL A 219 3.08 -3.19 -3.04
C VAL A 219 2.14 -3.22 -1.84
N SER A 220 1.99 -4.32 -1.11
CA SER A 220 1.13 -4.39 0.09
C SER A 220 1.86 -4.24 1.42
N LYS A 221 3.19 -4.16 1.43
CA LYS A 221 4.00 -4.12 2.66
C LYS A 221 4.56 -2.71 2.91
N PRO A 222 4.76 -2.29 4.17
CA PRO A 222 5.39 -1.01 4.49
C PRO A 222 6.69 -0.77 3.73
N TRP A 223 6.99 0.49 3.45
CA TRP A 223 8.26 0.91 2.85
C TRP A 223 9.40 0.56 3.80
N PHE A 224 10.55 0.13 3.28
CA PHE A 224 11.73 -0.32 4.04
C PHE A 224 11.55 -1.56 4.94
N LYS A 225 10.38 -2.21 4.93
CA LYS A 225 10.19 -3.45 5.69
C LYS A 225 11.23 -4.50 5.26
N PRO A 226 12.01 -5.09 6.17
CA PRO A 226 12.94 -6.15 5.85
C PRO A 226 12.21 -7.39 5.33
N ILE A 227 12.76 -8.00 4.29
CA ILE A 227 12.23 -9.20 3.67
C ILE A 227 13.38 -10.21 3.52
N ALA A 228 13.10 -11.43 3.96
CA ALA A 228 13.96 -12.58 3.73
C ALA A 228 13.57 -13.28 2.44
N ARG A 229 14.55 -13.84 1.74
CA ARG A 229 14.37 -14.71 0.58
C ARG A 229 15.25 -15.94 0.72
N ILE A 230 14.77 -17.09 0.29
CA ILE A 230 15.56 -18.32 0.27
C ILE A 230 15.86 -18.73 -1.18
N GLY A 231 17.15 -18.74 -1.52
CA GLY A 231 17.67 -19.14 -2.82
C GLY A 231 17.82 -17.99 -3.84
N GLU A 232 18.76 -18.19 -4.75
CA GLU A 232 19.08 -17.22 -5.82
C GLU A 232 17.94 -17.06 -6.83
N MET A 233 17.15 -18.11 -7.06
CA MET A 233 16.04 -18.17 -8.02
C MET A 233 14.70 -18.44 -7.32
N GLY A 234 13.61 -18.09 -8.00
CA GLY A 234 12.24 -18.24 -7.51
C GLY A 234 11.72 -17.02 -6.74
N SER A 235 10.59 -17.20 -6.07
CA SER A 235 9.87 -16.13 -5.36
C SER A 235 9.62 -16.47 -3.89
N ASP A 236 10.53 -17.24 -3.29
CA ASP A 236 10.38 -17.68 -1.90
C ASP A 236 10.77 -16.57 -0.93
N GLU A 237 9.85 -15.63 -0.73
CA GLU A 237 10.05 -14.39 0.03
C GLU A 237 9.18 -14.35 1.30
N TYR A 238 9.70 -13.71 2.34
CA TYR A 238 9.15 -13.66 3.69
C TYR A 238 9.27 -12.24 4.23
N PRO A 239 8.19 -11.45 4.20
CA PRO A 239 8.15 -10.17 4.91
C PRO A 239 8.34 -10.42 6.41
N LEU A 240 9.41 -9.90 6.98
CA LEU A 240 9.76 -10.19 8.36
C LEU A 240 8.84 -9.40 9.30
N ASN A 241 8.06 -10.13 10.09
CA ASN A 241 7.20 -9.60 11.13
C ASN A 241 7.81 -9.96 12.49
N PRO A 242 7.63 -9.12 13.53
CA PRO A 242 8.06 -9.46 14.88
C PRO A 242 7.39 -10.75 15.35
N SER A 243 8.17 -11.69 15.89
CA SER A 243 7.68 -12.99 16.37
C SER A 243 6.77 -12.86 17.59
N ASP A 244 6.98 -11.82 18.40
CA ASP A 244 6.12 -11.43 19.52
C ASP A 244 4.81 -10.74 19.08
N GLN A 245 4.57 -10.63 17.77
CA GLN A 245 3.45 -9.89 17.17
C GLN A 245 3.40 -8.43 17.59
N SER A 246 4.49 -7.87 18.14
CA SER A 246 4.55 -6.46 18.45
C SER A 246 4.34 -5.65 17.18
N ILE A 247 3.57 -4.57 17.29
CA ILE A 247 3.51 -3.57 16.23
C ILE A 247 4.81 -2.79 16.37
N PRO A 248 5.71 -2.78 15.36
CA PRO A 248 6.90 -1.95 15.40
C PRO A 248 6.49 -0.51 15.70
N GLY A 249 6.99 0.03 16.81
CA GLY A 249 6.59 1.32 17.34
C GLY A 249 7.79 2.10 17.86
N PRO A 250 7.62 3.36 18.30
CA PRO A 250 8.70 4.32 18.53
C PRO A 250 9.78 3.94 19.56
N LYS A 251 9.62 2.81 20.27
CA LYS A 251 10.60 2.27 21.23
C LYS A 251 11.28 0.98 20.77
N THR A 252 10.87 0.38 19.64
CA THR A 252 11.38 -0.88 19.07
C THR A 252 12.01 -0.72 17.68
N ASP A 253 12.34 0.51 17.28
CA ASP A 253 12.80 0.82 15.91
C ASP A 253 14.15 0.20 15.51
N THR A 254 14.97 -0.28 16.46
CA THR A 254 16.32 -0.79 16.17
C THR A 254 16.45 -2.31 16.28
N LEU A 255 15.47 -3.05 16.80
CA LEU A 255 15.56 -4.50 16.98
C LEU A 255 14.32 -5.19 16.41
N LEU A 256 14.53 -6.18 15.55
CA LEU A 256 13.50 -7.05 15.01
C LEU A 256 13.93 -8.49 15.23
N VAL A 257 13.11 -9.26 15.95
CA VAL A 257 13.24 -10.72 16.02
C VAL A 257 12.07 -11.30 15.23
N ALA A 258 12.37 -12.02 14.15
CA ALA A 258 11.38 -12.62 13.28
C ALA A 258 11.60 -14.13 13.19
N GLU A 259 10.52 -14.89 13.01
CA GLU A 259 10.59 -16.33 12.82
C GLU A 259 10.04 -16.71 11.45
N ILE A 260 10.74 -17.61 10.76
CA ILE A 260 10.29 -18.16 9.48
C ILE A 260 10.42 -19.68 9.48
N THR A 261 9.59 -20.35 8.69
CA THR A 261 9.77 -21.76 8.33
C THR A 261 10.21 -21.81 6.87
N ALA A 262 11.39 -22.39 6.62
CA ALA A 262 11.94 -22.48 5.28
C ALA A 262 11.09 -23.41 4.40
N ARG A 263 10.60 -22.90 3.27
CA ARG A 263 9.77 -23.66 2.32
C ARG A 263 10.60 -24.44 1.30
N ARG A 264 11.92 -24.25 1.31
CA ARG A 264 12.90 -24.91 0.43
C ARG A 264 14.31 -24.80 1.01
N ASP A 265 15.21 -25.59 0.44
CA ASP A 265 16.65 -25.42 0.61
C ASP A 265 17.18 -24.20 -0.17
N GLY A 266 18.10 -23.46 0.45
CA GLY A 266 18.84 -22.38 -0.22
C GLY A 266 19.53 -21.41 0.74
N GLU A 267 20.43 -20.61 0.18
CA GLU A 267 21.03 -19.49 0.92
C GLU A 267 19.97 -18.44 1.26
N LEU A 268 20.02 -17.89 2.48
CA LEU A 268 19.20 -16.77 2.89
C LEU A 268 19.75 -15.46 2.32
N PHE A 269 18.86 -14.69 1.72
CA PHE A 269 19.10 -13.33 1.29
C PHE A 269 18.21 -12.35 2.06
N LEU A 270 18.69 -11.13 2.27
CA LEU A 270 17.92 -10.03 2.85
C LEU A 270 17.93 -8.80 1.94
N PHE A 271 16.82 -8.07 1.97
CA PHE A 271 16.68 -6.74 1.37
C PHE A 271 15.56 -5.98 2.08
N VAL A 272 15.55 -4.66 1.95
CA VAL A 272 14.45 -3.81 2.45
C VAL A 272 13.40 -3.61 1.36
N ASN A 273 12.13 -3.44 1.72
CA ASN A 273 11.04 -3.24 0.76
C ASN A 273 11.05 -1.82 0.17
N ASP A 274 11.72 -1.63 -0.95
CA ASP A 274 11.79 -0.35 -1.65
C ASP A 274 11.28 -0.45 -3.10
N ALA A 275 11.21 0.68 -3.78
CA ALA A 275 11.00 0.78 -5.21
C ALA A 275 12.15 0.13 -5.99
N VAL A 276 11.80 -0.53 -7.09
CA VAL A 276 12.74 -1.24 -7.95
C VAL A 276 12.42 -0.98 -9.40
N LEU A 277 13.46 -0.99 -10.24
CA LEU A 277 13.34 -0.87 -11.68
C LEU A 277 13.86 -2.14 -12.36
N PRO A 278 13.35 -2.55 -13.53
CA PRO A 278 13.84 -3.71 -14.27
C PRO A 278 15.15 -3.37 -15.02
N VAL A 279 16.15 -2.92 -14.27
CA VAL A 279 17.46 -2.44 -14.76
C VAL A 279 18.59 -3.07 -13.94
N PRO A 280 19.84 -3.09 -14.45
CA PRO A 280 20.99 -3.58 -13.70
C PRO A 280 21.19 -2.85 -12.37
N ARG A 281 21.86 -3.50 -11.41
CA ARG A 281 22.12 -2.95 -10.05
C ARG A 281 22.71 -1.54 -10.09
N SER A 282 23.57 -1.20 -11.05
CA SER A 282 24.20 0.12 -11.17
C SER A 282 23.24 1.27 -11.44
N TRP A 283 22.01 0.99 -11.87
CA TRP A 283 20.98 2.00 -12.22
C TRP A 283 19.79 1.97 -11.25
N GLN A 284 19.94 1.32 -10.09
CA GLN A 284 18.89 1.18 -9.08
C GLN A 284 18.86 2.40 -8.16
N MET A 285 18.42 3.53 -8.70
CA MET A 285 18.44 4.82 -8.01
C MET A 285 17.76 4.81 -6.63
N PHE A 286 16.70 4.02 -6.45
CA PHE A 286 15.95 3.87 -5.20
C PHE A 286 16.67 3.04 -4.14
N TYR A 287 17.60 2.16 -4.52
CA TYR A 287 18.44 1.48 -3.53
C TYR A 287 19.75 2.24 -3.29
N ASP A 288 20.21 3.05 -4.25
CA ASP A 288 21.48 3.80 -4.14
C ASP A 288 21.42 4.97 -3.14
N ASN A 289 20.23 5.55 -2.95
CA ASN A 289 19.96 6.56 -1.93
C ASN A 289 19.69 5.96 -0.54
N ASN A 290 19.63 4.64 -0.41
CA ASN A 290 19.50 3.96 0.87
C ASN A 290 20.84 3.89 1.58
N LYS A 291 20.83 4.11 2.89
CA LYS A 291 22.05 4.13 3.71
C LYS A 291 21.75 3.65 5.12
N GLY A 292 22.76 2.98 5.69
CA GLY A 292 22.64 2.28 6.96
C GLY A 292 22.89 0.80 6.79
N THR A 293 23.07 0.14 7.92
CA THR A 293 23.37 -1.30 8.00
C THR A 293 22.58 -1.89 9.16
N ALA A 294 22.23 -3.16 9.11
CA ALA A 294 21.82 -3.92 10.29
C ALA A 294 22.79 -5.07 10.54
N LEU A 295 23.02 -5.35 11.83
CA LEU A 295 23.60 -6.60 12.27
C LEU A 295 22.54 -7.68 12.19
N VAL A 296 22.87 -8.81 11.58
CA VAL A 296 21.96 -9.94 11.37
C VAL A 296 22.50 -11.16 12.07
N THR A 297 21.62 -11.84 12.81
CA THR A 297 21.87 -13.20 13.31
C THR A 297 20.79 -14.15 12.82
N VAL A 298 21.17 -15.40 12.57
CA VAL A 298 20.28 -16.47 12.10
C VAL A 298 20.62 -17.74 12.87
N HIS A 299 19.61 -18.33 13.52
CA HIS A 299 19.77 -19.60 14.22
C HIS A 299 18.57 -20.51 13.95
N PRO A 300 18.79 -21.83 13.78
CA PRO A 300 17.70 -22.78 13.74
C PRO A 300 17.02 -22.85 15.11
N LEU A 301 15.69 -22.88 15.12
CA LEU A 301 14.91 -23.15 16.32
C LEU A 301 14.77 -24.68 16.45
N THR A 302 15.28 -25.24 17.54
CA THR A 302 14.99 -26.64 17.90
C THR A 302 13.52 -26.76 18.27
N GLU A 303 12.80 -27.70 17.67
CA GLU A 303 11.47 -28.07 18.14
C GLU A 303 11.60 -28.62 19.56
N GLU A 304 11.02 -27.92 20.54
CA GLU A 304 10.72 -28.55 21.83
C GLU A 304 9.69 -29.63 21.55
N ILE A 305 10.15 -30.88 21.56
CA ILE A 305 9.29 -32.07 21.54
C ILE A 305 8.53 -32.05 22.88
N TYR A 306 7.29 -31.55 22.85
CA TYR A 306 6.31 -31.72 23.92
C TYR A 306 5.51 -33.00 23.70
#